data_AF-A0A925D763-F1
#
_entry.id   AF-A0A925D763-F1
#
_cell.length_a   1.000
_cell.length_b   1.000
_cell.length_c   1.000
_cell.angle_alpha   90.00
_cell.angle_beta   90.00
_cell.angle_gamma   90.00
#
_symmetry.space_group_name_H-M   'P 1'
#
loop_
_entity.id
_entity.type
_entity.pdbx_description
1 polymer ?
#
loop_
_entity_poly.entity_id
_entity_poly.type
_entity_poly.pdbx_seq_one_letter_code
_entity_poly.pdbx_strand_id
1 'polypeptide(L)'
;MLIPYQTDAPLYHWPIATVGTIVVNVLVFFFVLTRSEEAAVAIYEACMLLYGYWLPWQWFTSNYLHGDIMHLIGNMIFLWSFGMIVEGKVGWWRFLLIYNGIGIAECALEQTLMLGFDEGGSLGASAAIFGLIAIAMIWAPANEISCLFFIGFRSFSFDCSIWIFSGVSLAIELGMGIIHVSMADDAAAAITSQALHLAGAGVGFAVGIAMLKLGWVDCENWDAFSVWSGRNEKKKHELAQEYIESPQGQAVIANKRDTMLNIIRHHLAAGDAASALVVHRRGIAQMPAWRLPEEDHVALITGLRSRQLYDDAILVMAEYLKLHNQREPLIRLALGQVLLTKLKRPAQAARVLAKIVPDGLDPAQQQQAASLLAKAQALAEEDPYEVAGEDW
;
A
#
# COMPACT_ATOMS: atom_id res chain seq x y z
N MET A 1 -20.87 -31.93 -7.77
CA MET A 1 -20.50 -30.50 -7.94
C MET A 1 -20.53 -29.84 -6.59
N LEU A 2 -19.45 -29.16 -6.21
CA LEU A 2 -19.41 -28.31 -5.02
C LEU A 2 -19.89 -26.92 -5.45
N ILE A 3 -20.97 -26.43 -4.86
CA ILE A 3 -21.68 -25.23 -5.29
C ILE A 3 -21.41 -24.12 -4.27
N PRO A 4 -20.52 -23.17 -4.56
CA PRO A 4 -20.36 -22.00 -3.70
C PRO A 4 -21.62 -21.13 -3.80
N TYR A 5 -22.10 -20.62 -2.66
CA TYR A 5 -23.30 -19.78 -2.63
C TYR A 5 -23.18 -18.54 -1.75
N GLN A 6 -22.23 -18.50 -0.80
CA GLN A 6 -22.02 -17.37 0.11
C GLN A 6 -20.55 -17.29 0.53
N THR A 7 -20.09 -16.09 0.88
CA THR A 7 -18.75 -15.83 1.42
C THR A 7 -18.79 -14.72 2.46
N ASP A 8 -17.84 -14.73 3.40
CA ASP A 8 -17.63 -13.64 4.37
C ASP A 8 -16.63 -12.57 3.88
N ALA A 9 -16.11 -12.72 2.65
CA ALA A 9 -15.18 -11.76 2.09
C ALA A 9 -15.81 -10.35 1.99
N PRO A 10 -15.12 -9.30 2.46
CA PRO A 10 -15.68 -7.96 2.49
C PRO A 10 -15.92 -7.41 1.08
N LEU A 11 -17.13 -6.89 0.86
CA LEU A 11 -17.55 -6.25 -0.39
C LEU A 11 -17.57 -4.73 -0.22
N TYR A 12 -16.53 -4.04 -0.71
CA TYR A 12 -16.45 -2.56 -0.63
C TYR A 12 -17.24 -1.86 -1.75
N HIS A 13 -17.49 -2.57 -2.85
CA HIS A 13 -18.27 -2.10 -3.99
C HIS A 13 -19.41 -3.07 -4.29
N TRP A 14 -20.54 -2.53 -4.74
CA TRP A 14 -21.67 -3.34 -5.20
C TRP A 14 -21.30 -4.10 -6.49
N PRO A 15 -21.72 -5.37 -6.63
CA PRO A 15 -21.30 -6.25 -7.73
C PRO A 15 -22.10 -6.01 -9.02
N ILE A 16 -22.14 -4.76 -9.49
CA ILE A 16 -22.99 -4.35 -10.63
C ILE A 16 -22.49 -4.96 -11.93
N ALA A 17 -21.17 -4.99 -12.15
CA ALA A 17 -20.59 -5.58 -13.34
C ALA A 17 -20.67 -7.10 -13.34
N THR A 18 -20.54 -7.76 -12.19
CA THR A 18 -20.77 -9.21 -12.05
C THR A 18 -22.19 -9.55 -12.46
N VAL A 19 -23.19 -8.85 -11.91
CA VAL A 19 -24.60 -9.02 -12.30
C VAL A 19 -24.80 -8.70 -13.79
N GLY A 20 -24.22 -7.61 -14.28
CA GLY A 20 -24.29 -7.21 -15.69
C GLY A 20 -23.73 -8.30 -16.63
N THR A 21 -22.56 -8.85 -16.31
CA THR A 21 -21.93 -9.95 -17.06
C THR A 21 -22.80 -11.21 -17.02
N ILE A 22 -23.40 -11.55 -15.88
CA ILE A 22 -24.36 -12.67 -15.78
C ILE A 22 -25.55 -12.43 -16.72
N VAL A 23 -26.16 -11.24 -16.66
CA VAL A 23 -27.30 -10.89 -17.52
C VAL A 23 -26.92 -11.00 -18.99
N VAL A 24 -25.77 -10.48 -19.40
CA VAL A 24 -25.30 -10.59 -20.80
C VAL A 24 -25.16 -12.05 -21.23
N ASN A 25 -24.51 -12.90 -20.42
CA ASN A 25 -24.35 -14.32 -20.73
C ASN A 25 -25.71 -15.03 -20.90
N VAL A 26 -26.64 -14.76 -20.00
CA VAL A 26 -28.00 -15.33 -20.05
C VAL A 26 -28.73 -14.85 -21.32
N LEU A 27 -28.66 -13.56 -21.65
CA LEU A 27 -29.29 -13.00 -22.84
C LEU A 27 -28.70 -13.58 -24.13
N VAL A 28 -27.37 -13.71 -24.21
CA VAL A 28 -26.69 -14.32 -25.36
C VAL A 28 -27.11 -15.77 -25.53
N PHE A 29 -27.13 -16.56 -24.45
CA PHE A 29 -27.56 -17.95 -24.50
C PHE A 29 -29.00 -18.11 -25.01
N PHE A 30 -29.96 -17.36 -24.44
CA PHE A 30 -31.34 -17.41 -24.90
C PHE A 30 -31.54 -16.83 -26.30
N PHE A 31 -30.73 -15.86 -26.71
CA PHE A 31 -30.75 -15.36 -28.07
C PHE A 31 -30.40 -16.46 -29.07
N VAL A 32 -29.32 -17.21 -28.83
CA VAL A 32 -28.90 -18.34 -29.67
C VAL A 32 -29.93 -19.47 -29.62
N LEU A 33 -30.43 -19.83 -28.43
CA LEU A 33 -31.42 -20.90 -28.24
C LEU A 33 -32.74 -20.67 -29.00
N THR A 34 -33.09 -19.41 -29.27
CA THR A 34 -34.33 -19.05 -29.99
C THR A 34 -34.16 -18.93 -31.51
N ARG A 35 -32.96 -19.17 -32.06
CA ARG A 35 -32.70 -19.14 -33.50
C ARG A 35 -33.09 -20.47 -34.17
N SER A 36 -33.19 -20.48 -35.50
CA SER A 36 -33.19 -21.74 -36.26
C SER A 36 -31.85 -22.45 -36.10
N GLU A 37 -31.82 -23.74 -36.37
CA GLU A 37 -30.60 -24.54 -36.28
C GLU A 37 -29.47 -23.96 -37.15
N GLU A 38 -29.78 -23.59 -38.38
CA GLU A 38 -28.81 -23.01 -39.32
C GLU A 38 -28.26 -21.67 -38.81
N ALA A 39 -29.14 -20.83 -38.24
CA ALA A 39 -28.74 -19.54 -37.69
C ALA A 39 -27.94 -19.69 -36.38
N ALA A 40 -28.27 -20.68 -35.55
CA ALA A 40 -27.50 -20.98 -34.34
C ALA A 40 -26.09 -21.46 -34.69
N VAL A 41 -25.97 -22.39 -35.64
CA VAL A 41 -24.67 -22.87 -36.15
C VAL A 41 -23.83 -21.71 -36.69
N ALA A 42 -24.41 -20.83 -37.51
CA ALA A 42 -23.70 -19.66 -38.03
C ALA A 42 -23.21 -18.70 -36.92
N ILE A 43 -23.97 -18.54 -35.83
CA ILE A 43 -23.53 -17.74 -34.67
C ILE A 43 -22.38 -18.43 -33.95
N TYR A 44 -22.46 -19.74 -33.71
CA TYR A 44 -21.37 -20.48 -33.08
C TYR A 44 -20.10 -20.40 -33.92
N GLU A 45 -20.15 -20.64 -35.23
CA GLU A 45 -18.96 -20.51 -36.10
C GLU A 45 -18.37 -19.09 -36.09
N ALA A 46 -19.21 -18.06 -36.04
CA ALA A 46 -18.75 -16.67 -36.03
C ALA A 46 -18.12 -16.24 -34.69
N CYS A 47 -18.67 -16.73 -33.57
CA CYS A 47 -18.38 -16.20 -32.23
C CYS A 47 -17.63 -17.16 -31.30
N MET A 48 -17.65 -18.47 -31.54
CA MET A 48 -16.82 -19.47 -30.86
C MET A 48 -15.37 -19.28 -31.28
N LEU A 49 -14.41 -19.60 -30.43
CA LEU A 49 -13.01 -19.63 -30.82
C LEU A 49 -12.77 -20.87 -31.68
N LEU A 50 -12.40 -20.68 -32.94
CA LEU A 50 -12.09 -21.78 -33.86
C LEU A 50 -10.59 -22.03 -33.93
N TYR A 51 -10.19 -23.30 -33.91
CA TYR A 51 -8.82 -23.73 -34.13
C TYR A 51 -8.42 -23.63 -35.60
N GLY A 52 -7.13 -23.49 -35.90
CA GLY A 52 -6.62 -23.34 -37.27
C GLY A 52 -6.86 -21.97 -37.91
N TYR A 53 -7.64 -21.11 -37.27
CA TYR A 53 -7.90 -19.73 -37.71
C TYR A 53 -7.26 -18.70 -36.79
N TRP A 54 -7.09 -17.48 -37.30
CA TRP A 54 -6.61 -16.34 -36.52
C TRP A 54 -7.65 -15.21 -36.56
N LEU A 55 -8.60 -15.25 -35.63
CA LEU A 55 -9.77 -14.38 -35.59
C LEU A 55 -9.87 -13.69 -34.23
N PRO A 56 -9.15 -12.56 -34.01
CA PRO A 56 -8.99 -11.98 -32.68
C PRO A 56 -10.27 -11.52 -31.97
N TRP A 57 -11.36 -11.24 -32.69
CA TRP A 57 -12.64 -10.92 -32.05
C TRP A 57 -13.23 -12.12 -31.30
N GLN A 58 -12.89 -13.35 -31.71
CA GLN A 58 -13.32 -14.57 -31.04
C GLN A 58 -12.74 -14.68 -29.63
N TRP A 59 -11.60 -14.04 -29.34
CA TRP A 59 -11.04 -13.98 -27.99
C TRP A 59 -11.95 -13.27 -27.00
N PHE A 60 -12.84 -12.41 -27.48
CA PHE A 60 -13.85 -11.76 -26.66
C PHE A 60 -15.18 -12.51 -26.74
N THR A 61 -15.66 -12.84 -27.94
CA THR A 61 -17.03 -13.36 -28.11
C THR A 61 -17.21 -14.79 -27.59
N SER A 62 -16.17 -15.63 -27.64
CA SER A 62 -16.24 -17.03 -27.17
C SER A 62 -16.56 -17.12 -25.69
N ASN A 63 -16.08 -16.15 -24.90
CA ASN A 63 -16.28 -16.05 -23.46
C ASN A 63 -17.76 -15.84 -23.05
N TYR A 64 -18.63 -15.47 -24.00
CA TYR A 64 -20.06 -15.23 -23.75
C TYR A 64 -21.00 -16.30 -24.33
N LEU A 65 -20.45 -17.27 -25.06
CA LEU A 65 -21.21 -18.40 -25.61
C LEU A 65 -21.23 -19.58 -24.64
N HIS A 66 -22.33 -20.35 -24.63
CA HIS A 66 -22.49 -21.52 -23.77
C HIS A 66 -23.16 -22.65 -24.56
N GLY A 67 -22.58 -23.84 -24.54
CA GLY A 67 -23.04 -24.98 -25.33
C GLY A 67 -24.34 -25.62 -24.83
N ASP A 68 -24.62 -25.52 -23.53
CA ASP A 68 -25.82 -26.07 -22.92
C ASP A 68 -26.20 -25.32 -21.63
N ILE A 69 -27.40 -25.64 -21.11
CA ILE A 69 -27.97 -24.97 -19.94
C ILE A 69 -27.20 -25.26 -18.64
N MET A 70 -26.65 -26.47 -18.48
CA MET A 70 -25.88 -26.82 -17.28
C MET A 70 -24.52 -26.15 -17.29
N HIS A 71 -23.90 -26.02 -18.47
CA HIS A 71 -22.69 -25.22 -18.64
C HIS A 71 -22.93 -23.75 -18.27
N LEU A 72 -24.02 -23.14 -18.75
CA LEU A 72 -24.40 -21.77 -18.36
C LEU A 72 -24.62 -21.65 -16.85
N ILE A 73 -25.46 -22.51 -16.25
CA ILE A 73 -25.79 -22.44 -14.82
C ILE A 73 -24.52 -22.60 -13.97
N GLY A 74 -23.66 -23.55 -14.30
CA GLY A 74 -22.37 -23.75 -13.63
C GLY A 74 -21.53 -22.48 -13.66
N ASN A 75 -21.33 -21.89 -14.84
CA ASN A 75 -20.56 -20.66 -14.97
C ASN A 75 -21.17 -19.50 -14.18
N MET A 76 -22.49 -19.32 -14.20
CA MET A 76 -23.11 -18.19 -13.50
C MET A 76 -23.02 -18.31 -11.97
N ILE A 77 -23.08 -19.53 -11.42
CA ILE A 77 -22.89 -19.77 -9.98
C ILE A 77 -21.48 -19.36 -9.52
N PHE A 78 -20.46 -19.76 -10.28
CA PHE A 78 -19.08 -19.44 -9.95
C PHE A 78 -18.74 -17.98 -10.26
N LEU A 79 -19.27 -17.43 -11.36
CA LEU A 79 -19.13 -16.00 -11.67
C LEU A 79 -19.76 -15.13 -10.58
N TRP A 80 -20.93 -15.50 -10.06
CA TRP A 80 -21.51 -14.82 -8.90
C TRP A 80 -20.59 -14.90 -7.69
N SER A 81 -20.20 -16.11 -7.30
CA SER A 81 -19.41 -16.34 -6.08
C SER A 81 -18.05 -15.64 -6.10
N PHE A 82 -17.31 -15.74 -7.20
CA PHE A 82 -15.95 -15.19 -7.30
C PHE A 82 -15.91 -13.79 -7.92
N GLY A 83 -16.84 -13.48 -8.82
CA GLY A 83 -16.96 -12.15 -9.40
C GLY A 83 -17.26 -11.09 -8.35
N MET A 84 -18.17 -11.37 -7.40
CA MET A 84 -18.46 -10.47 -6.29
C MET A 84 -17.22 -10.18 -5.44
N ILE A 85 -16.40 -11.20 -5.13
CA ILE A 85 -15.19 -11.03 -4.31
C ILE A 85 -14.20 -10.10 -5.01
N VAL A 86 -13.96 -10.33 -6.30
CA VAL A 86 -13.01 -9.54 -7.09
C VAL A 86 -13.55 -8.13 -7.31
N GLU A 87 -14.78 -7.98 -7.80
CA GLU A 87 -15.42 -6.68 -8.02
C GLU A 87 -15.57 -5.88 -6.72
N GLY A 88 -15.92 -6.55 -5.61
CA GLY A 88 -16.03 -5.93 -4.30
C GLY A 88 -14.74 -5.21 -3.88
N LYS A 89 -13.57 -5.73 -4.28
CA LYS A 89 -12.26 -5.16 -3.96
C LYS A 89 -11.80 -4.09 -4.95
N VAL A 90 -12.14 -4.19 -6.24
CA VAL A 90 -11.58 -3.29 -7.28
C VAL A 90 -12.58 -2.33 -7.93
N GLY A 91 -13.88 -2.54 -7.72
CA GLY A 91 -14.96 -1.82 -8.37
C GLY A 91 -15.27 -2.29 -9.80
N TRP A 92 -16.44 -1.89 -10.30
CA TRP A 92 -17.05 -2.42 -11.53
C TRP A 92 -16.18 -2.30 -12.79
N TRP A 93 -15.52 -1.16 -13.04
CA TRP A 93 -14.80 -0.94 -14.29
C TRP A 93 -13.48 -1.74 -14.34
N ARG A 94 -12.77 -1.85 -13.21
CA ARG A 94 -11.58 -2.69 -13.10
C ARG A 94 -11.94 -4.16 -13.20
N PHE A 95 -13.05 -4.55 -12.58
CA PHE A 95 -13.57 -5.91 -12.71
C PHE A 95 -13.83 -6.27 -14.18
N LEU A 96 -14.48 -5.40 -14.96
CA LEU A 96 -14.71 -5.65 -16.38
C LEU A 96 -13.40 -5.81 -17.17
N LEU A 97 -12.38 -5.00 -16.87
CA LEU A 97 -11.05 -5.13 -17.49
C LEU A 97 -10.36 -6.43 -17.09
N ILE A 98 -10.47 -6.85 -15.82
CA ILE A 98 -9.88 -8.09 -15.32
C ILE A 98 -10.59 -9.29 -15.96
N TYR A 99 -11.92 -9.36 -15.87
CA TYR A 99 -12.72 -10.47 -16.38
C TYR A 99 -12.51 -10.67 -17.88
N ASN A 100 -12.69 -9.61 -18.68
CA ASN A 100 -12.48 -9.71 -20.13
C ASN A 100 -11.00 -9.83 -20.50
N GLY A 101 -10.10 -9.22 -19.74
CA GLY A 101 -8.66 -9.32 -19.97
C GLY A 101 -8.13 -10.73 -19.75
N ILE A 102 -8.62 -11.46 -18.73
CA ILE A 102 -8.28 -12.87 -18.51
C ILE A 102 -8.79 -13.71 -19.69
N GLY A 103 -10.07 -13.57 -20.06
CA GLY A 103 -10.65 -14.31 -21.17
C GLY A 103 -9.93 -14.04 -22.50
N ILE A 104 -9.66 -12.79 -22.83
CA ILE A 104 -8.93 -12.41 -24.05
C ILE A 104 -7.50 -12.98 -24.05
N ALA A 105 -6.77 -12.85 -22.94
CA ALA A 105 -5.39 -13.31 -22.87
C ALA A 105 -5.28 -14.84 -22.95
N GLU A 106 -6.20 -15.54 -22.31
CA GLU A 106 -6.29 -17.00 -22.36
C GLU A 106 -6.67 -17.47 -23.76
N CYS A 107 -7.72 -16.91 -24.37
CA CYS A 107 -8.13 -17.25 -25.73
C CYS A 107 -7.07 -16.90 -26.78
N ALA A 108 -6.31 -15.82 -26.60
CA ALA A 108 -5.18 -15.49 -27.47
C ALA A 108 -4.06 -16.54 -27.37
N LEU A 109 -3.78 -17.03 -26.16
CA LEU A 109 -2.84 -18.12 -25.93
C LEU A 109 -3.35 -19.43 -26.56
N GLU A 110 -4.61 -19.78 -26.32
CA GLU A 110 -5.26 -20.96 -26.88
C GLU A 110 -5.19 -20.95 -28.41
N GLN A 111 -5.67 -19.89 -29.07
CA GLN A 111 -5.68 -19.82 -30.53
C GLN A 111 -4.26 -19.91 -31.10
N THR A 112 -3.27 -19.32 -30.42
CA THR A 112 -1.85 -19.43 -30.82
C THR A 112 -1.34 -20.87 -30.76
N LEU A 113 -1.68 -21.60 -29.70
CA LEU A 113 -1.30 -23.02 -29.54
C LEU A 113 -2.06 -23.93 -30.51
N MET A 114 -3.27 -23.51 -30.92
CA MET A 114 -4.16 -24.29 -31.77
C MET A 114 -4.11 -23.92 -33.27
N LEU A 115 -3.15 -23.09 -33.69
CA LEU A 115 -2.99 -22.67 -35.10
C LEU A 115 -2.73 -23.84 -36.07
N GLY A 116 -2.15 -24.94 -35.58
CA GLY A 116 -1.81 -26.11 -36.39
C GLY A 116 -2.90 -27.19 -36.45
N PHE A 117 -4.09 -26.92 -35.92
CA PHE A 117 -5.20 -27.88 -35.84
C PHE A 117 -6.35 -27.44 -36.73
N ASP A 118 -6.83 -28.36 -37.57
CA ASP A 118 -7.82 -28.04 -38.61
C ASP A 118 -9.28 -28.19 -38.12
N GLU A 119 -9.49 -28.74 -36.92
CA GLU A 119 -10.81 -28.97 -36.32
C GLU A 119 -10.80 -28.62 -34.83
N GLY A 120 -11.96 -28.23 -34.31
CA GLY A 120 -12.18 -27.93 -32.90
C GLY A 120 -12.29 -26.44 -32.58
N GLY A 121 -12.59 -26.17 -31.31
CA GLY A 121 -12.79 -24.84 -30.80
C GLY A 121 -13.24 -24.83 -29.35
N SER A 122 -13.36 -23.63 -28.79
CA SER A 122 -13.75 -23.41 -27.39
C SER A 122 -14.75 -22.27 -27.24
N LEU A 123 -15.56 -22.39 -26.19
CA LEU A 123 -16.51 -21.38 -25.75
C LEU A 123 -16.75 -21.51 -24.24
N GLY A 124 -17.22 -20.43 -23.64
CA GLY A 124 -17.62 -20.40 -22.24
C GLY A 124 -16.85 -19.37 -21.43
N ALA A 125 -17.51 -18.87 -20.38
CA ALA A 125 -16.91 -17.94 -19.43
C ALA A 125 -15.90 -18.60 -18.46
N SER A 126 -15.74 -19.92 -18.52
CA SER A 126 -15.08 -20.72 -17.48
C SER A 126 -13.61 -20.35 -17.29
N ALA A 127 -12.84 -20.12 -18.36
CA ALA A 127 -11.44 -19.70 -18.25
C ALA A 127 -11.29 -18.39 -17.47
N ALA A 128 -12.12 -17.39 -17.77
CA ALA A 128 -12.16 -16.13 -17.03
C ALA A 128 -12.55 -16.34 -15.56
N ILE A 129 -13.53 -17.21 -15.29
CA ILE A 129 -13.98 -17.56 -13.94
C ILE A 129 -12.87 -18.25 -13.14
N PHE A 130 -12.13 -19.19 -13.74
CA PHE A 130 -10.98 -19.83 -13.10
C PHE A 130 -9.86 -18.83 -12.78
N GLY A 131 -9.69 -17.82 -13.63
CA GLY A 131 -8.86 -16.66 -13.30
C GLY A 131 -9.36 -15.89 -12.08
N LEU A 132 -10.66 -15.64 -11.95
CA LEU A 132 -11.24 -15.01 -10.75
C LEU A 132 -11.08 -15.88 -9.49
N ILE A 133 -11.21 -17.20 -9.59
CA ILE A 133 -10.93 -18.15 -8.50
C ILE A 133 -9.48 -18.00 -8.04
N ALA A 134 -8.53 -17.97 -8.98
CA ALA A 134 -7.12 -17.80 -8.66
C ALA A 134 -6.81 -16.42 -8.04
N ILE A 135 -7.49 -15.36 -8.47
CA ILE A 135 -7.38 -14.03 -7.84
C ILE A 135 -7.91 -14.07 -6.41
N ALA A 136 -9.11 -14.62 -6.19
CA ALA A 136 -9.74 -14.71 -4.87
C ALA A 136 -8.89 -15.54 -3.89
N MET A 137 -8.28 -16.63 -4.37
CA MET A 137 -7.32 -17.45 -3.62
C MET A 137 -6.17 -16.61 -3.03
N ILE A 138 -5.75 -15.54 -3.69
CA ILE A 138 -4.65 -14.67 -3.24
C ILE A 138 -5.16 -13.47 -2.46
N TRP A 139 -6.31 -12.91 -2.84
CA TRP A 139 -6.83 -11.66 -2.24
C TRP A 139 -7.69 -11.86 -0.99
N ALA A 140 -8.23 -13.06 -0.79
CA ALA A 140 -9.09 -13.41 0.33
C ALA A 140 -8.88 -14.86 0.83
N PRO A 141 -7.63 -15.37 0.96
CA PRO A 141 -7.36 -16.79 1.28
C PRO A 141 -7.96 -17.29 2.59
N ALA A 142 -8.02 -16.43 3.61
CA ALA A 142 -8.51 -16.79 4.94
C ALA A 142 -10.02 -16.58 5.10
N ASN A 143 -10.66 -15.89 4.15
CA ASN A 143 -12.11 -15.75 4.12
C ASN A 143 -12.76 -17.10 3.79
N GLU A 144 -13.94 -17.32 4.35
CA GLU A 144 -14.71 -18.54 4.17
C GLU A 144 -15.68 -18.43 3.00
N ILE A 145 -15.89 -19.55 2.33
CA ILE A 145 -16.88 -19.76 1.29
C ILE A 145 -17.78 -20.94 1.69
N SER A 146 -19.08 -20.66 1.78
CA SER A 146 -20.08 -21.66 2.08
C SER A 146 -20.41 -22.44 0.82
N CYS A 147 -20.26 -23.75 0.90
CA CYS A 147 -20.43 -24.65 -0.21
C CYS A 147 -21.59 -25.61 0.03
N LEU A 148 -22.37 -25.86 -1.01
CA LEU A 148 -23.43 -26.86 -1.03
C LEU A 148 -23.00 -28.04 -1.91
N PHE A 149 -23.27 -29.26 -1.48
CA PHE A 149 -23.14 -30.46 -2.31
C PHE A 149 -24.30 -31.42 -2.07
N PHE A 150 -24.50 -32.35 -3.01
CA PHE A 150 -25.60 -33.31 -2.98
C PHE A 150 -25.09 -34.75 -2.93
N ILE A 151 -25.71 -35.57 -2.08
CA ILE A 151 -25.60 -37.04 -2.12
C ILE A 151 -27.02 -37.58 -2.33
N GLY A 152 -27.31 -38.02 -3.55
CA GLY A 152 -28.68 -38.37 -3.97
C GLY A 152 -29.62 -37.16 -3.87
N PHE A 153 -30.74 -37.31 -3.17
CA PHE A 153 -31.72 -36.23 -2.96
C PHE A 153 -31.46 -35.37 -1.71
N ARG A 154 -30.37 -35.61 -0.97
CA ARG A 154 -30.01 -34.83 0.22
C ARG A 154 -28.93 -33.82 -0.09
N SER A 155 -29.15 -32.59 0.36
CA SER A 155 -28.18 -31.50 0.33
C SER A 155 -27.38 -31.44 1.63
N PHE A 156 -26.09 -31.12 1.52
CA PHE A 156 -25.16 -30.91 2.61
C PHE A 156 -24.43 -29.59 2.40
N SER A 157 -24.15 -28.86 3.48
CA SER A 157 -23.40 -27.61 3.43
C SER A 157 -22.22 -27.65 4.39
N PHE A 158 -21.13 -27.00 4.00
CA PHE A 158 -19.99 -26.75 4.86
C PHE A 158 -19.30 -25.45 4.46
N ASP A 159 -18.59 -24.86 5.41
CA ASP A 159 -17.74 -23.70 5.18
C ASP A 159 -16.29 -24.17 5.05
N CYS A 160 -15.56 -23.60 4.09
CA CYS A 160 -14.12 -23.79 3.98
C CYS A 160 -13.47 -22.49 3.55
N SER A 161 -12.17 -22.34 3.81
CA SER A 161 -11.47 -21.15 3.34
C SER A 161 -11.40 -21.12 1.81
N ILE A 162 -11.44 -19.91 1.24
CA ILE A 162 -11.29 -19.69 -0.20
C ILE A 162 -9.96 -20.28 -0.70
N TRP A 163 -8.91 -20.24 0.12
CA TRP A 163 -7.64 -20.91 -0.17
C TRP A 163 -7.83 -22.41 -0.43
N ILE A 164 -8.51 -23.12 0.49
CA ILE A 164 -8.74 -24.56 0.37
C ILE A 164 -9.66 -24.85 -0.82
N PHE A 165 -10.77 -24.13 -0.95
CA PHE A 165 -11.71 -24.33 -2.06
C PHE A 165 -11.01 -24.18 -3.42
N SER A 166 -10.29 -23.07 -3.60
CA SER A 166 -9.63 -22.73 -4.86
C SER A 166 -8.49 -23.70 -5.15
N GLY A 167 -7.65 -23.99 -4.15
CA GLY A 167 -6.54 -24.94 -4.30
C GLY A 167 -7.01 -26.35 -4.65
N VAL A 168 -8.06 -26.85 -4.00
CA VAL A 168 -8.65 -28.16 -4.31
C VAL A 168 -9.29 -28.15 -5.70
N SER A 169 -10.00 -27.09 -6.08
CA SER A 169 -10.61 -26.98 -7.41
C SER A 169 -9.56 -27.02 -8.52
N LEU A 170 -8.48 -26.24 -8.38
CA LEU A 170 -7.37 -26.24 -9.34
C LEU A 170 -6.62 -27.58 -9.36
N ALA A 171 -6.45 -28.23 -8.22
CA ALA A 171 -5.85 -29.56 -8.14
C ALA A 171 -6.71 -30.63 -8.83
N ILE A 172 -8.05 -30.53 -8.73
CA ILE A 172 -8.97 -31.42 -9.43
C ILE A 172 -8.87 -31.19 -10.94
N GLU A 173 -8.87 -29.95 -11.42
CA GLU A 173 -8.68 -29.64 -12.85
C GLU A 173 -7.38 -30.23 -13.37
N LEU A 174 -6.27 -30.05 -12.65
CA LEU A 174 -4.97 -30.61 -13.01
C LEU A 174 -4.99 -32.15 -13.05
N GLY A 175 -5.53 -32.79 -11.99
CA GLY A 175 -5.61 -34.24 -11.93
C GLY A 175 -6.47 -34.83 -13.06
N MET A 176 -7.63 -34.22 -13.32
CA MET A 176 -8.53 -34.64 -14.40
C MET A 176 -7.90 -34.40 -15.78
N GLY A 177 -7.16 -33.30 -15.96
CA GLY A 177 -6.42 -33.02 -17.20
C GLY A 177 -5.34 -34.07 -17.46
N ILE A 178 -4.57 -34.44 -16.44
CA ILE A 178 -3.55 -35.50 -16.54
C ILE A 178 -4.19 -36.85 -16.89
N ILE A 179 -5.30 -37.22 -16.24
CA ILE A 179 -6.04 -38.45 -16.53
C ILE A 179 -6.51 -38.45 -17.98
N HIS A 180 -7.12 -37.35 -18.44
CA HIS A 180 -7.62 -37.23 -19.81
C HIS A 180 -6.48 -37.44 -20.83
N VAL A 181 -5.36 -36.73 -20.67
CA VAL A 181 -4.20 -36.88 -21.57
C VAL A 181 -3.62 -38.29 -21.51
N SER A 182 -3.58 -38.92 -20.34
CA SER A 182 -3.05 -40.29 -20.18
C SER A 182 -3.92 -41.37 -20.82
N MET A 183 -5.20 -41.07 -21.09
CA MET A 183 -6.16 -41.97 -21.71
C MET A 183 -6.41 -41.67 -23.19
N ALA A 184 -5.80 -40.60 -23.73
CA ALA A 184 -5.96 -40.22 -25.13
C ALA A 184 -5.02 -41.04 -26.03
N ASP A 185 -5.59 -41.73 -27.03
CA ASP A 185 -4.82 -42.52 -28.00
C ASP A 185 -4.00 -41.63 -28.97
N ASP A 186 -4.45 -40.40 -29.20
CA ASP A 186 -3.72 -39.36 -29.93
C ASP A 186 -3.57 -38.12 -29.04
N ALA A 187 -2.38 -37.93 -28.46
CA ALA A 187 -2.05 -36.77 -27.62
C ALA A 187 -2.15 -35.42 -28.38
N ALA A 188 -2.30 -35.46 -29.70
CA ALA A 188 -2.39 -34.28 -30.53
C ALA A 188 -3.80 -33.66 -30.56
N ALA A 189 -4.90 -34.38 -30.36
CA ALA A 189 -6.15 -33.97 -31.00
C ALA A 189 -6.97 -32.82 -30.35
N ALA A 190 -6.75 -32.38 -29.11
CA ALA A 190 -7.42 -31.17 -28.59
C ALA A 190 -6.82 -30.69 -27.27
N ILE A 191 -6.69 -29.37 -27.09
CA ILE A 191 -6.56 -28.78 -25.77
C ILE A 191 -7.83 -29.10 -24.96
N THR A 192 -7.64 -29.68 -23.78
CA THR A 192 -8.76 -30.09 -22.93
C THR A 192 -9.35 -28.88 -22.20
N SER A 193 -10.63 -28.97 -21.82
CA SER A 193 -11.28 -27.93 -21.02
C SER A 193 -10.52 -27.67 -19.71
N GLN A 194 -9.93 -28.71 -19.10
CA GLN A 194 -9.09 -28.58 -17.91
C GLN A 194 -7.85 -27.74 -18.16
N ALA A 195 -7.21 -27.89 -19.32
CA ALA A 195 -6.05 -27.09 -19.69
C ALA A 195 -6.43 -25.61 -19.87
N LEU A 196 -7.57 -25.30 -20.50
CA LEU A 196 -8.09 -23.94 -20.66
C LEU A 196 -8.42 -23.30 -19.30
N HIS A 197 -9.07 -24.05 -18.40
CA HIS A 197 -9.35 -23.61 -17.04
C HIS A 197 -8.06 -23.25 -16.28
N LEU A 198 -7.03 -24.11 -16.36
CA LEU A 198 -5.74 -23.86 -15.73
C LEU A 198 -4.97 -22.70 -16.37
N ALA A 199 -5.08 -22.51 -17.68
CA ALA A 199 -4.50 -21.36 -18.37
C ALA A 199 -5.15 -20.05 -17.88
N GLY A 200 -6.48 -20.00 -17.80
CA GLY A 200 -7.23 -18.88 -17.24
C GLY A 200 -6.88 -18.60 -15.78
N ALA A 201 -6.79 -19.64 -14.95
CA ALA A 201 -6.30 -19.55 -13.57
C ALA A 201 -4.87 -18.99 -13.50
N GLY A 202 -3.98 -19.40 -14.40
CA GLY A 202 -2.61 -18.89 -14.48
C GLY A 202 -2.55 -17.40 -14.79
N VAL A 203 -3.33 -16.93 -15.78
CA VAL A 203 -3.46 -15.50 -16.10
C VAL A 203 -4.02 -14.74 -14.89
N GLY A 204 -5.10 -15.24 -14.29
CA GLY A 204 -5.72 -14.62 -13.11
C GLY A 204 -4.75 -14.54 -11.93
N PHE A 205 -4.00 -15.60 -11.63
CA PHE A 205 -2.99 -15.61 -10.58
C PHE A 205 -1.92 -14.55 -10.80
N ALA A 206 -1.40 -14.43 -12.03
CA ALA A 206 -0.41 -13.43 -12.39
C ALA A 206 -0.95 -11.99 -12.21
N VAL A 207 -2.18 -11.74 -12.68
CA VAL A 207 -2.87 -10.45 -12.49
C VAL A 207 -3.08 -10.16 -10.99
N GLY A 208 -3.57 -11.14 -10.23
CA GLY A 208 -3.82 -11.01 -8.80
C GLY A 208 -2.57 -10.63 -8.00
N ILE A 209 -1.42 -11.27 -8.28
CA ILE A 209 -0.13 -10.92 -7.67
C ILE A 209 0.35 -9.54 -8.12
N ALA A 210 0.27 -9.24 -9.42
CA ALA A 210 0.74 -7.96 -9.95
C ALA A 210 -0.02 -6.80 -9.33
N MET A 211 -1.35 -6.89 -9.24
CA MET A 211 -2.18 -5.84 -8.63
C MET A 211 -1.87 -5.62 -7.15
N LEU A 212 -1.60 -6.68 -6.38
CA LEU A 212 -1.18 -6.55 -4.99
C LEU A 212 0.18 -5.86 -4.88
N LYS A 213 1.18 -6.33 -5.62
CA LYS A 213 2.54 -5.77 -5.56
C LYS A 213 2.63 -4.33 -6.05
N LEU A 214 1.76 -3.94 -6.99
CA LEU A 214 1.66 -2.58 -7.51
C LEU A 214 0.76 -1.67 -6.62
N GLY A 215 0.13 -2.20 -5.58
CA GLY A 215 -0.77 -1.45 -4.71
C GLY A 215 -2.05 -0.98 -5.42
N TRP A 216 -2.49 -1.69 -6.45
CA TRP A 216 -3.71 -1.38 -7.21
C TRP A 216 -4.98 -1.97 -6.57
N VAL A 217 -4.81 -2.87 -5.61
CA VAL A 217 -5.87 -3.44 -4.77
C VAL A 217 -5.40 -3.42 -3.32
N ASP A 218 -6.31 -3.03 -2.42
CA ASP A 218 -6.09 -3.12 -0.98
C ASP A 218 -6.92 -4.27 -0.42
N CYS A 219 -6.25 -5.23 0.19
CA CYS A 219 -6.87 -6.37 0.85
C CYS A 219 -6.87 -6.22 2.37
N GLU A 220 -6.55 -5.05 2.92
CA GLU A 220 -6.51 -4.78 4.36
C GLU A 220 -5.64 -5.77 5.14
N ASN A 221 -4.54 -6.22 4.54
CA ASN A 221 -3.67 -7.28 5.04
C ASN A 221 -4.32 -8.67 5.15
N TRP A 222 -5.45 -8.92 4.49
CA TRP A 222 -6.05 -10.25 4.37
C TRP A 222 -5.63 -11.00 3.10
N ASP A 223 -4.72 -10.44 2.30
CA ASP A 223 -4.10 -11.16 1.19
C ASP A 223 -3.17 -12.29 1.69
N ALA A 224 -2.84 -13.23 0.80
CA ALA A 224 -2.04 -14.40 1.13
C ALA A 224 -0.68 -14.08 1.77
N PHE A 225 0.02 -13.05 1.32
CA PHE A 225 1.33 -12.70 1.88
C PHE A 225 1.18 -12.17 3.30
N SER A 226 0.16 -11.35 3.53
CA SER A 226 -0.13 -10.79 4.85
C SER A 226 -0.64 -11.84 5.83
N VAL A 227 -1.50 -12.76 5.39
CA VAL A 227 -1.99 -13.88 6.22
C VAL A 227 -0.84 -14.82 6.60
N TRP A 228 0.00 -15.23 5.65
CA TRP A 228 1.10 -16.16 5.94
C TRP A 228 2.23 -15.55 6.77
N SER A 229 2.38 -14.23 6.73
CA SER A 229 3.33 -13.51 7.60
C SER A 229 2.74 -13.17 8.98
N GLY A 230 1.48 -13.50 9.24
CA GLY A 230 0.76 -13.11 10.47
C GLY A 230 0.51 -11.60 10.59
N ARG A 231 0.70 -10.85 9.50
CA ARG A 231 0.54 -9.39 9.46
C ARG A 231 -0.93 -8.98 9.55
N ASN A 232 -1.86 -9.85 9.13
CA ASN A 232 -3.30 -9.67 9.27
C ASN A 232 -3.75 -9.52 10.75
N GLU A 233 -3.02 -10.12 11.69
CA GLU A 233 -3.34 -10.09 13.12
C GLU A 233 -2.75 -8.87 13.85
N LYS A 234 -1.81 -8.16 13.22
CA LYS A 234 -1.14 -7.02 13.84
C LYS A 234 -2.06 -5.82 13.99
N LYS A 235 -1.94 -5.12 15.11
CA LYS A 235 -2.69 -3.88 15.35
C LYS A 235 -2.13 -2.75 14.50
N LYS A 236 -2.97 -1.74 14.19
CA LYS A 236 -2.57 -0.57 13.39
C LYS A 236 -1.31 0.14 13.91
N HIS A 237 -1.13 0.23 15.24
CA HIS A 237 0.05 0.87 15.83
C HIS A 237 1.33 0.04 15.65
N GLU A 238 1.23 -1.29 15.70
CA GLU A 238 2.36 -2.20 15.45
C GLU A 238 2.80 -2.10 13.99
N LEU A 239 1.85 -2.05 13.05
CA LEU A 239 2.13 -1.84 11.63
C LEU A 239 2.76 -0.46 11.36
N ALA A 240 2.28 0.58 12.04
CA ALA A 240 2.85 1.92 11.93
C ALA A 240 4.30 1.97 12.45
N GLN A 241 4.58 1.28 13.55
CA GLN A 241 5.93 1.18 14.10
C GLN A 241 6.86 0.41 13.16
N GLU A 242 6.41 -0.74 12.63
CA GLU A 242 7.17 -1.51 11.64
C GLU A 242 7.47 -0.68 10.38
N TYR A 243 6.50 0.11 9.91
CA TYR A 243 6.73 1.03 8.79
C TYR A 243 7.78 2.10 9.13
N ILE A 244 7.68 2.73 10.31
CA ILE A 244 8.65 3.74 10.76
C ILE A 244 10.07 3.15 10.85
N GLU A 245 10.19 1.91 11.33
CA GLU A 245 11.47 1.20 11.46
C GLU A 245 12.02 0.67 10.12
N SER A 246 11.17 0.52 9.10
CA SER A 246 11.57 0.05 7.77
C SER A 246 12.51 1.03 7.04
N PRO A 247 13.36 0.56 6.12
CA PRO A 247 14.21 1.43 5.30
C PRO A 247 13.42 2.52 4.55
N GLN A 248 12.20 2.19 4.10
CA GLN A 248 11.33 3.12 3.40
C GLN A 248 10.79 4.20 4.35
N GLY A 249 10.31 3.83 5.53
CA GLY A 249 9.84 4.80 6.54
C GLY A 249 10.96 5.71 7.02
N GLN A 250 12.14 5.15 7.28
CA GLN A 250 13.34 5.93 7.61
C GLN A 250 13.72 6.91 6.50
N ALA A 251 13.64 6.50 5.23
CA ALA A 251 13.89 7.39 4.09
C ALA A 251 12.86 8.53 4.00
N VAL A 252 11.58 8.25 4.25
CA VAL A 252 10.53 9.29 4.29
C VAL A 252 10.76 10.29 5.43
N ILE A 253 11.12 9.81 6.62
CA ILE A 253 11.44 10.66 7.77
C ILE A 253 12.69 11.51 7.48
N ALA A 254 13.73 10.92 6.91
CA ALA A 254 14.96 11.62 6.53
C ALA A 254 14.68 12.71 5.48
N ASN A 255 13.94 12.40 4.42
CA ASN A 255 13.58 13.39 3.39
C ASN A 255 12.75 14.55 3.95
N LYS A 256 11.81 14.24 4.85
CA LYS A 256 11.01 15.27 5.55
C LYS A 256 11.91 16.15 6.42
N ARG A 257 12.88 15.55 7.13
CA ARG A 257 13.87 16.28 7.92
C ARG A 257 14.69 17.24 7.04
N ASP A 258 15.25 16.74 5.95
CA ASP A 258 16.09 17.53 5.04
C ASP A 258 15.31 18.67 4.40
N THR A 259 14.06 18.42 4.02
CA THR A 259 13.15 19.47 3.51
C THR A 259 12.97 20.59 4.53
N MET A 260 12.71 20.24 5.80
CA MET A 260 12.54 21.24 6.86
C MET A 260 13.84 22.01 7.14
N LEU A 261 15.00 21.34 7.12
CA LEU A 261 16.29 22.00 7.28
C LEU A 261 16.57 22.98 6.13
N ASN A 262 16.23 22.61 4.89
CA ASN A 262 16.38 23.50 3.73
C ASN A 262 15.48 24.74 3.84
N ILE A 263 14.26 24.59 4.35
CA ILE A 263 13.36 25.74 4.60
C ILE A 263 13.96 26.65 5.69
N ILE A 264 14.51 26.08 6.76
CA ILE A 264 15.19 26.86 7.82
C ILE A 264 16.35 27.65 7.24
N ARG A 265 17.24 26.99 6.49
CA ARG A 265 18.40 27.63 5.83
C ARG A 265 17.98 28.73 4.88
N HIS A 266 16.90 28.54 4.12
CA HIS A 266 16.36 29.56 3.24
C HIS A 266 15.92 30.82 4.02
N HIS A 267 15.16 30.64 5.11
CA HIS A 267 14.75 31.76 5.96
C HIS A 267 15.95 32.46 6.63
N LEU A 268 16.94 31.69 7.10
CA LEU A 268 18.16 32.24 7.70
C LEU A 268 18.96 33.05 6.68
N ALA A 269 19.10 32.56 5.45
CA ALA A 269 19.77 33.29 4.36
C ALA A 269 19.04 34.59 3.98
N ALA A 270 17.72 34.62 4.12
CA ALA A 270 16.91 35.83 3.93
C ALA A 270 16.91 36.78 5.14
N GLY A 271 17.60 36.45 6.23
CA GLY A 271 17.60 37.23 7.47
C GLY A 271 16.28 37.12 8.27
N ASP A 272 15.44 36.14 7.97
CA ASP A 272 14.15 35.90 8.61
C ASP A 272 14.22 34.79 9.68
N ALA A 273 14.95 35.07 10.74
CA ALA A 273 15.14 34.13 11.84
C ALA A 273 13.85 33.76 12.59
N ALA A 274 12.82 34.62 12.55
CA ALA A 274 11.53 34.34 13.19
C ALA A 274 10.80 33.20 12.48
N SER A 275 10.75 33.22 11.15
CA SER A 275 10.17 32.13 10.36
C SER A 275 10.99 30.84 10.47
N ALA A 276 12.32 30.95 10.49
CA ALA A 276 13.20 29.81 10.73
C ALA A 276 12.89 29.12 12.08
N LEU A 277 12.66 29.90 13.14
CA LEU A 277 12.28 29.38 14.46
C LEU A 277 10.92 28.65 14.44
N VAL A 278 9.94 29.15 13.69
CA VAL A 278 8.63 28.49 13.56
C VAL A 278 8.79 27.09 12.95
N VAL A 279 9.63 26.95 11.93
CA VAL A 279 9.89 25.66 11.28
C VAL A 279 10.68 24.73 12.21
N HIS A 280 11.66 25.25 12.94
CA HIS A 280 12.40 24.50 13.96
C HIS A 280 11.47 23.93 15.05
N ARG A 281 10.59 24.77 15.63
CA ARG A 281 9.60 24.34 16.63
C ARG A 281 8.65 23.27 16.08
N ARG A 282 8.23 23.40 14.83
CA ARG A 282 7.43 22.37 14.15
C ARG A 282 8.21 21.06 14.02
N GLY A 283 9.52 21.12 13.78
CA GLY A 283 10.41 19.96 13.75
C GLY A 283 10.41 19.22 15.08
N ILE A 284 10.64 19.94 16.18
CA ILE A 284 10.60 19.40 17.55
C ILE A 284 9.27 18.70 17.83
N ALA A 285 8.14 19.34 17.47
CA ALA A 285 6.81 18.80 17.73
C ALA A 285 6.46 17.54 16.92
N GLN A 286 7.03 17.39 15.71
CA GLN A 286 6.67 16.31 14.79
C GLN A 286 7.66 15.14 14.78
N MET A 287 8.88 15.35 15.25
CA MET A 287 9.96 14.37 15.15
C MET A 287 10.75 14.35 16.47
N PRO A 288 10.61 13.31 17.31
CA PRO A 288 11.35 13.21 18.58
C PRO A 288 12.87 13.29 18.42
N ALA A 289 13.40 12.78 17.30
CA ALA A 289 14.80 12.82 16.93
C ALA A 289 15.24 14.12 16.21
N TRP A 290 14.36 15.13 16.10
CA TRP A 290 14.70 16.40 15.46
C TRP A 290 15.82 17.11 16.20
N ARG A 291 16.89 17.44 15.47
CA ARG A 291 18.03 18.21 15.96
C ARG A 291 18.52 19.10 14.83
N LEU A 292 18.73 20.39 15.12
CA LEU A 292 19.40 21.28 14.20
C LEU A 292 20.87 20.88 14.08
N PRO A 293 21.44 20.85 12.86
CA PRO A 293 22.89 20.88 12.69
C PRO A 293 23.47 22.11 13.38
N GLU A 294 24.67 21.97 13.94
CA GLU A 294 25.25 22.99 14.80
C GLU A 294 25.36 24.37 14.14
N GLU A 295 25.80 24.41 12.87
CA GLU A 295 25.89 25.66 12.11
C GLU A 295 24.53 26.34 11.92
N ASP A 296 23.48 25.56 11.59
CA ASP A 296 22.12 26.07 11.44
C ASP A 296 21.59 26.59 12.79
N HIS A 297 21.94 25.93 13.89
CA HIS A 297 21.58 26.31 15.24
C HIS A 297 22.22 27.65 15.65
N VAL A 298 23.52 27.82 15.39
CA VAL A 298 24.24 29.08 15.67
C VAL A 298 23.75 30.21 14.76
N ALA A 299 23.46 29.92 13.49
CA ALA A 299 22.89 30.89 12.55
C ALA A 299 21.50 31.37 13.03
N LEU A 300 20.66 30.46 13.53
CA LEU A 300 19.37 30.81 14.13
C LEU A 300 19.53 31.70 15.37
N ILE A 301 20.42 31.34 16.30
CA ILE A 301 20.74 32.15 17.48
C ILE A 301 21.19 33.56 17.07
N THR A 302 22.11 33.65 16.10
CA THR A 302 22.64 34.91 15.59
C THR A 302 21.55 35.76 14.96
N GLY A 303 20.72 35.15 14.12
CA GLY A 303 19.59 35.81 13.46
C GLY A 303 18.57 36.37 14.45
N LEU A 304 18.16 35.60 15.45
CA LEU A 304 17.21 36.05 16.48
C LEU A 304 17.76 37.24 17.28
N ARG A 305 19.03 37.17 17.71
CA ARG A 305 19.69 38.27 18.43
C ARG A 305 19.80 39.54 17.59
N SER A 306 20.15 39.41 16.31
CA SER A 306 20.28 40.56 15.40
C SER A 306 18.96 41.32 15.23
N ARG A 307 17.84 40.59 15.30
CA ARG A 307 16.47 41.12 15.25
C ARG A 307 15.90 41.49 16.62
N GLN A 308 16.73 41.42 17.67
CA GLN A 308 16.35 41.73 19.06
C GLN A 308 15.22 40.85 19.62
N LEU A 309 15.03 39.63 19.07
CA LEU A 309 14.09 38.64 19.57
C LEU A 309 14.71 37.84 20.72
N TYR A 310 14.97 38.53 21.84
CA TYR A 310 15.79 37.99 22.92
C TYR A 310 15.12 36.85 23.71
N ASP A 311 13.80 36.90 23.92
CA ASP A 311 13.06 35.83 24.61
C ASP A 311 13.14 34.51 23.84
N ASP A 312 13.02 34.56 22.51
CA ASP A 312 13.20 33.38 21.67
C ASP A 312 14.67 32.95 21.61
N ALA A 313 15.61 33.90 21.53
CA ALA A 313 17.03 33.60 21.44
C ALA A 313 17.54 32.83 22.67
N ILE A 314 17.12 33.18 23.89
CA ILE A 314 17.57 32.48 25.09
C ILE A 314 17.09 31.02 25.13
N LEU A 315 15.90 30.73 24.62
CA LEU A 315 15.37 29.37 24.54
C LEU A 315 16.18 28.51 23.56
N VAL A 316 16.50 29.08 22.39
CA VAL A 316 17.34 28.40 21.38
C VAL A 316 18.78 28.24 21.88
N MET A 317 19.34 29.22 22.60
CA MET A 317 20.66 29.08 23.23
C MET A 317 20.68 27.97 24.29
N ALA A 318 19.67 27.90 25.14
CA ALA A 318 19.55 26.83 26.13
C ALA A 318 19.41 25.46 25.45
N GLU A 319 18.65 25.37 24.36
CA GLU A 319 18.58 24.17 23.53
C GLU A 319 19.95 23.80 22.95
N TYR A 320 20.70 24.77 22.42
CA TYR A 320 22.06 24.55 21.91
C TYR A 320 22.96 23.94 22.99
N LEU A 321 22.96 24.49 24.20
CA LEU A 321 23.81 24.01 25.31
C LEU A 321 23.46 22.58 25.76
N LYS A 322 22.24 22.11 25.47
CA LYS A 322 21.83 20.71 25.73
C LYS A 322 22.26 19.74 24.62
N LEU A 323 22.55 20.25 23.42
CA LEU A 323 22.73 19.44 22.21
C LEU A 323 24.14 19.49 21.62
N HIS A 324 24.87 20.58 21.83
CA HIS A 324 26.17 20.86 21.22
C HIS A 324 27.14 21.38 22.27
N ASN A 325 28.43 21.10 22.07
CA ASN A 325 29.50 21.52 22.98
C ASN A 325 30.60 22.37 22.28
N GLN A 326 30.68 22.36 20.96
CA GLN A 326 31.85 22.91 20.24
C GLN A 326 32.02 24.42 20.44
N ARG A 327 30.92 25.19 20.52
CA ARG A 327 30.94 26.64 20.80
C ARG A 327 30.28 26.98 22.15
N GLU A 328 30.25 26.03 23.09
CA GLU A 328 29.63 26.20 24.40
C GLU A 328 30.09 27.48 25.13
N PRO A 329 31.40 27.78 25.26
CA PRO A 329 31.85 28.97 26.00
C PRO A 329 31.34 30.28 25.37
N LEU A 330 31.31 30.34 24.03
CA LEU A 330 30.81 31.49 23.27
C LEU A 330 29.29 31.67 23.43
N ILE A 331 28.53 30.57 23.38
CA ILE A 331 27.08 30.61 23.56
C ILE A 331 26.72 30.96 25.01
N ARG A 332 27.44 30.44 26.01
CA ARG A 332 27.27 30.84 27.42
C ARG A 332 27.59 32.33 27.63
N LEU A 333 28.68 32.83 27.04
CA LEU A 333 29.03 34.26 27.10
C LEU A 333 27.92 35.13 26.47
N ALA A 334 27.43 34.75 25.29
CA ALA A 334 26.36 35.46 24.60
C ALA A 334 25.03 35.41 25.37
N LEU A 335 24.68 34.25 25.93
CA LEU A 335 23.48 34.05 26.75
C LEU A 335 23.53 34.89 28.03
N GLY A 336 24.65 34.84 28.76
CA GLY A 336 24.87 35.64 29.96
C GLY A 336 24.78 37.14 29.67
N GLN A 337 25.34 37.60 28.55
CA GLN A 337 25.22 39.00 28.13
C GLN A 337 23.76 39.39 27.85
N VAL A 338 22.98 38.56 27.13
CA VAL A 338 21.56 38.84 26.82
C VAL A 338 20.72 38.87 28.10
N LEU A 339 20.89 37.88 28.98
CA LEU A 339 20.20 37.81 30.27
C LEU A 339 20.46 39.05 31.12
N LEU A 340 21.74 39.46 31.24
CA LEU A 340 22.12 40.60 32.07
C LEU A 340 21.65 41.93 31.48
N THR A 341 21.88 42.15 30.18
CA THR A 341 21.78 43.49 29.58
C THR A 341 20.44 43.77 28.92
N LYS A 342 19.74 42.75 28.43
CA LYS A 342 18.48 42.90 27.69
C LYS A 342 17.27 42.47 28.51
N LEU A 343 17.39 41.33 29.20
CA LEU A 343 16.27 40.75 29.95
C LEU A 343 16.29 41.11 31.45
N LYS A 344 17.36 41.76 31.94
CA LYS A 344 17.53 42.15 33.35
C LYS A 344 17.35 40.98 34.31
N ARG A 345 17.99 39.85 34.01
CA ARG A 345 18.00 38.61 34.80
C ARG A 345 19.41 38.34 35.36
N PRO A 346 19.91 39.19 36.28
CA PRO A 346 21.28 39.11 36.78
C PRO A 346 21.62 37.79 37.49
N ALA A 347 20.72 37.20 38.27
CA ALA A 347 20.97 35.93 38.96
C ALA A 347 21.15 34.78 37.96
N GLN A 348 20.35 34.74 36.90
CA GLN A 348 20.53 33.73 35.83
C GLN A 348 21.76 33.99 34.98
N ALA A 349 22.06 35.25 34.68
CA ALA A 349 23.29 35.60 33.97
C ALA A 349 24.52 35.13 34.75
N ALA A 350 24.55 35.35 36.07
CA ALA A 350 25.66 34.90 36.93
C ALA A 350 25.84 33.38 36.88
N ARG A 351 24.73 32.61 36.95
CA ARG A 351 24.78 31.14 36.87
C ARG A 351 25.35 30.64 35.53
N VAL A 352 24.88 31.19 34.42
CA VAL A 352 25.36 30.80 33.08
C VAL A 352 26.83 31.15 32.90
N LEU A 353 27.23 32.36 33.31
CA LEU A 353 28.60 32.86 33.16
C LEU A 353 29.59 32.11 34.05
N ALA A 354 29.18 31.69 35.25
CA ALA A 354 30.02 30.92 36.17
C ALA A 354 30.42 29.53 35.63
N LYS A 355 29.66 28.99 34.66
CA LYS A 355 29.94 27.70 34.00
C LYS A 355 30.89 27.81 32.81
N ILE A 356 31.34 29.01 32.44
CA ILE A 356 32.24 29.18 31.30
C ILE A 356 33.63 28.62 31.62
N VAL A 357 34.07 27.64 30.82
CA VAL A 357 35.45 27.15 30.84
C VAL A 357 36.31 28.06 29.96
N PRO A 358 37.42 28.65 30.46
CA PRO A 358 38.21 29.65 29.74
C PRO A 358 38.86 29.17 28.43
N ASP A 359 39.13 27.87 28.31
CA ASP A 359 39.93 27.28 27.23
C ASP A 359 39.35 27.47 25.81
N GLY A 360 38.05 27.79 25.69
CA GLY A 360 37.38 28.04 24.42
C GLY A 360 37.11 29.51 24.08
N LEU A 361 37.68 30.44 24.85
CA LEU A 361 37.54 31.88 24.65
C LEU A 361 38.90 32.55 24.39
N ASP A 362 38.92 33.58 23.53
CA ASP A 362 40.10 34.43 23.38
C ASP A 362 40.33 35.32 24.63
N PRO A 363 41.52 35.92 24.82
CA PRO A 363 41.81 36.72 26.01
C PRO A 363 40.85 37.89 26.25
N ALA A 364 40.33 38.51 25.18
CA ALA A 364 39.38 39.61 25.30
C ALA A 364 38.00 39.11 25.75
N GLN A 365 37.56 37.97 25.22
CA GLN A 365 36.33 37.28 25.61
C GLN A 365 36.40 36.76 27.05
N GLN A 366 37.56 36.26 27.50
CA GLN A 366 37.79 35.85 28.89
C GLN A 366 37.65 37.05 29.84
N GLN A 367 38.27 38.18 29.49
CA GLN A 367 38.14 39.42 30.26
C GLN A 367 36.68 39.91 30.30
N GLN A 368 35.98 39.83 29.16
CA GLN A 368 34.57 40.18 29.07
C GLN A 368 33.69 39.27 29.93
N ALA A 369 33.91 37.95 29.90
CA ALA A 369 33.18 36.98 30.69
C ALA A 369 33.34 37.24 32.19
N ALA A 370 34.57 37.49 32.65
CA ALA A 370 34.87 37.82 34.04
C ALA A 370 34.21 39.14 34.48
N SER A 371 34.25 40.17 33.63
CA SER A 371 33.60 41.46 33.90
C SER A 371 32.08 41.34 33.99
N LEU A 372 31.45 40.59 33.07
CA LEU A 372 30.01 40.34 33.08
C LEU A 372 29.59 39.50 34.29
N LEU A 373 30.38 38.51 34.69
CA LEU A 373 30.10 37.67 35.86
C LEU A 373 30.11 38.50 37.15
N ALA A 374 31.17 39.30 37.38
CA ALA A 374 31.25 40.16 38.56
C ALA A 374 30.08 41.15 38.63
N LYS A 375 29.69 41.74 37.48
CA LYS A 375 28.54 42.64 37.40
C LYS A 375 27.21 41.92 37.66
N ALA A 376 27.04 40.73 37.11
CA ALA A 376 25.83 39.93 37.31
C ALA A 376 25.66 39.50 38.77
N GLN A 377 26.76 39.12 39.44
CA GLN A 377 26.75 38.78 40.88
C GLN A 377 26.35 39.98 41.75
N ALA A 378 26.95 41.15 41.53
CA ALA A 378 26.61 42.36 42.28
C ALA A 378 25.13 42.75 42.11
N LEU A 379 24.61 42.71 40.87
CA LEU A 379 23.20 43.03 40.61
C LEU A 379 22.22 41.96 41.13
N ALA A 380 22.65 40.70 41.24
CA ALA A 380 21.82 39.63 41.79
C ALA A 380 21.65 39.76 43.32
N GLU A 381 22.61 40.36 44.01
CA GLU A 381 22.49 40.69 45.45
C GLU A 381 21.47 41.81 45.69
N GLU A 382 21.27 42.70 44.72
CA GLU A 382 20.32 43.82 44.79
C GLU A 382 18.85 43.40 44.53
N ASP A 383 18.62 42.30 43.80
CA ASP A 383 17.29 41.75 43.51
C ASP A 383 17.20 40.26 43.93
N PRO A 384 17.02 39.99 45.24
CA PRO A 384 17.02 38.62 45.78
C PRO A 384 15.75 37.82 45.41
N TYR A 385 14.77 38.45 44.75
CA TYR A 385 13.49 37.83 44.39
C TYR A 385 13.42 37.40 42.92
N GLU A 386 14.50 37.52 42.15
CA GLU A 386 14.55 37.00 40.79
C GLU A 386 14.28 35.48 40.77
N VAL A 387 13.18 35.07 40.14
CA VAL A 387 12.86 33.66 39.96
C VAL A 387 13.88 33.06 39.00
N ALA A 388 14.73 32.18 39.52
CA ALA A 388 15.66 31.41 38.72
C ALA A 388 14.89 30.51 37.73
N GLY A 389 15.16 30.66 36.44
CA GLY A 389 14.71 29.79 35.36
C GLY A 389 15.42 28.44 35.39
N GLU A 390 15.30 27.63 34.33
CA GLU A 390 16.00 26.34 34.31
C GLU A 390 17.53 26.54 34.41
N ASP A 391 18.20 25.52 34.94
CA ASP A 391 19.64 25.51 35.10
C ASP A 391 20.30 24.96 33.82
N TRP A 392 20.60 25.84 32.86
CA TRP A 392 21.22 25.53 31.57
C TRP A 392 22.76 25.57 31.61
#